data_AF-A0A0J6MT21-F1
#
_entry.id   AF-A0A0J6MT21-F1
#
_cell.length_a   1.000
_cell.length_b   1.000
_cell.length_c   1.000
_cell.angle_alpha   90.00
_cell.angle_beta   90.00
_cell.angle_gamma   90.00
#
_symmetry.space_group_name_H-M   'P 1'
#
loop_
_entity.id
_entity.type
_entity.pdbx_description
1 polymer ?
#
loop_
_entity_poly.entity_id
_entity_poly.type
_entity_poly.pdbx_seq_one_letter_code
_entity_poly.pdbx_strand_id
1 'polypeptide(L)'
;SVPDIVKQILAEHQQANPVFARVQTLEFKTGPASPRSYCLQYRESDYDFIVRLLHEEGYAWRFDHVDGDTPQVQLVAFDDPYSLPPASVERVRFHRSDATEAEDGLTEWNAQRQIVPAAVALASFDYQPVQTQHSGDDSRIDQGQNGKALQSSLHDYDPQSLYYAGDADQLSRYAQLRQQAHDLNAKQFSGGGSVRGLAAGQWFRLDEHPAHDGDSSEQREFVVTRQTLSARNNLPADLKAFQDGKEAQPFRADFDAQRRGVPLTPAYAHTELAKPKSRGVQTATVVGPQGEEVHTDQHGRIKVQFHWQRPDEHPSIGAGMDDKSSCWLRVVMPSAGAGWGHQFI
;
A
#
# COMPACT_ATOMS: atom_id res chain seq x y z
N SER A 1 2.21 -8.41 13.59
CA SER A 1 2.70 -7.88 12.29
C SER A 1 1.64 -6.93 11.71
N VAL A 2 1.87 -6.27 10.56
CA VAL A 2 0.81 -5.46 9.91
C VAL A 2 -0.42 -6.31 9.53
N PRO A 3 -0.28 -7.50 8.90
CA PRO A 3 -1.42 -8.37 8.65
C PRO A 3 -2.26 -8.68 9.89
N ASP A 4 -1.62 -8.90 11.04
CA ASP A 4 -2.33 -9.20 12.29
C ASP A 4 -3.13 -7.98 12.80
N ILE A 5 -2.56 -6.77 12.70
CA ILE A 5 -3.23 -5.53 13.10
C ILE A 5 -4.47 -5.29 12.23
N VAL A 6 -4.34 -5.41 10.91
CA VAL A 6 -5.46 -5.19 9.98
C VAL A 6 -6.55 -6.26 10.18
N LYS A 7 -6.17 -7.53 10.38
CA LYS A 7 -7.12 -8.61 10.70
C LYS A 7 -7.87 -8.35 12.00
N GLN A 8 -7.19 -7.86 13.03
CA GLN A 8 -7.80 -7.54 14.32
C GLN A 8 -8.88 -6.45 14.17
N ILE A 9 -8.54 -5.33 13.51
CA ILE A 9 -9.48 -4.23 13.26
C ILE A 9 -10.70 -4.74 12.49
N LEU A 10 -10.48 -5.52 11.42
CA LEU A 10 -11.58 -6.06 10.64
C LEU A 10 -12.45 -7.02 11.47
N ALA A 11 -11.84 -7.88 12.28
CA ALA A 11 -12.56 -8.81 13.14
C ALA A 11 -13.45 -8.08 14.16
N GLU A 12 -12.98 -6.98 14.73
CA GLU A 12 -13.77 -6.12 15.63
C GLU A 12 -15.00 -5.54 14.92
N HIS A 13 -14.84 -5.00 13.70
CA HIS A 13 -15.96 -4.54 12.87
C HIS A 13 -16.95 -5.66 12.53
N GLN A 14 -16.45 -6.84 12.18
CA GLN A 14 -17.30 -8.01 11.88
C GLN A 14 -18.07 -8.49 13.11
N GLN A 15 -17.47 -8.48 14.30
CA GLN A 15 -18.13 -8.83 15.55
C GLN A 15 -19.22 -7.82 15.92
N ALA A 16 -18.97 -6.53 15.69
CA ALA A 16 -19.92 -5.47 16.00
C ALA A 16 -21.06 -5.34 14.96
N ASN A 17 -20.83 -5.81 13.72
CA ASN A 17 -21.75 -5.61 12.61
C ASN A 17 -21.95 -6.91 11.78
N PRO A 18 -23.02 -7.69 12.06
CA PRO A 18 -23.31 -8.93 11.34
C PRO A 18 -23.56 -8.76 9.83
N VAL A 19 -24.03 -7.58 9.38
CA VAL A 19 -24.20 -7.31 7.95
C VAL A 19 -22.84 -7.16 7.29
N PHE A 20 -21.94 -6.40 7.92
CA PHE A 20 -20.56 -6.24 7.45
C PHE A 20 -19.82 -7.59 7.39
N ALA A 21 -19.96 -8.42 8.43
CA ALA A 21 -19.36 -9.76 8.48
C ALA A 21 -19.76 -10.68 7.33
N ARG A 22 -20.98 -10.50 6.78
CA ARG A 22 -21.46 -11.31 5.67
C ARG A 22 -20.94 -10.86 4.31
N VAL A 23 -20.57 -9.59 4.17
CA VAL A 23 -20.24 -9.01 2.86
C VAL A 23 -18.75 -8.72 2.69
N GLN A 24 -18.00 -8.54 3.77
CA GLN A 24 -16.60 -8.11 3.71
C GLN A 24 -15.69 -9.14 4.36
N THR A 25 -14.77 -9.70 3.57
CA THR A 25 -13.71 -10.59 4.04
C THR A 25 -12.33 -10.08 3.62
N LEU A 26 -11.28 -10.68 4.17
CA LEU A 26 -9.89 -10.25 3.99
C LEU A 26 -8.97 -11.46 3.84
N GLU A 27 -8.08 -11.38 2.86
CA GLU A 27 -7.00 -12.34 2.65
C GLU A 27 -5.67 -11.59 2.44
N PHE A 28 -4.59 -12.16 2.97
CA PHE A 28 -3.23 -11.71 2.70
C PHE A 28 -2.51 -12.78 1.88
N LYS A 29 -2.08 -12.40 0.68
CA LYS A 29 -1.20 -13.16 -0.21
C LYS A 29 0.16 -12.45 -0.27
N THR A 30 0.81 -12.37 0.88
CA THR A 30 2.09 -11.68 1.05
C THR A 30 3.16 -12.62 1.56
N GLY A 31 4.42 -12.22 1.42
CA GLY A 31 5.53 -12.85 2.11
C GLY A 31 5.44 -12.72 3.65
N PRO A 32 6.40 -13.30 4.38
CA PRO A 32 6.47 -13.20 5.84
C PRO A 32 6.47 -11.75 6.33
N ALA A 33 5.64 -11.45 7.32
CA ALA A 33 5.54 -10.10 7.90
C ALA A 33 6.15 -10.06 9.30
N SER A 34 7.00 -9.05 9.55
CA SER A 34 7.66 -8.89 10.85
C SER A 34 6.71 -8.26 11.90
N PRO A 35 6.83 -8.65 13.18
CA PRO A 35 6.14 -7.94 14.24
C PRO A 35 6.69 -6.52 14.40
N ARG A 36 5.80 -5.59 14.79
CA ARG A 36 6.19 -4.22 15.15
C ARG A 36 6.38 -4.16 16.65
N SER A 37 7.42 -3.47 17.09
CA SER A 37 7.67 -3.23 18.52
C SER A 37 6.62 -2.31 19.15
N TYR A 38 6.14 -1.33 18.37
CA TYR A 38 5.05 -0.44 18.74
C TYR A 38 4.35 0.07 17.47
N CYS A 39 3.04 0.18 17.50
CA CYS A 39 2.24 0.74 16.41
C CYS A 39 1.10 1.53 17.02
N LEU A 40 0.81 2.69 16.42
CA LEU A 40 -0.18 3.62 16.91
C LEU A 40 -1.09 4.06 15.75
N GLN A 41 -2.39 4.00 16.00
CA GLN A 41 -3.41 4.71 15.24
C GLN A 41 -3.65 6.05 15.95
N TYR A 42 -3.39 7.17 15.28
CA TYR A 42 -3.48 8.48 15.92
C TYR A 42 -4.11 9.53 15.00
N ARG A 43 -5.30 10.00 15.39
CA ARG A 43 -6.07 11.03 14.67
C ARG A 43 -6.33 10.69 13.20
N GLU A 44 -6.60 9.44 12.93
CA GLU A 44 -6.89 8.90 11.60
C GLU A 44 -8.05 7.89 11.72
N SER A 45 -8.81 7.71 10.64
CA SER A 45 -9.86 6.69 10.59
C SER A 45 -9.27 5.29 10.51
N ASP A 46 -10.05 4.25 10.79
CA ASP A 46 -9.61 2.86 10.62
C ASP A 46 -9.22 2.58 9.16
N TYR A 47 -9.94 3.17 8.21
CA TYR A 47 -9.62 3.10 6.79
C TYR A 47 -8.23 3.69 6.50
N ASP A 48 -7.99 4.93 6.93
CA ASP A 48 -6.70 5.60 6.71
C ASP A 48 -5.56 4.84 7.39
N PHE A 49 -5.81 4.31 8.60
CA PHE A 49 -4.83 3.52 9.34
C PHE A 49 -4.47 2.23 8.60
N ILE A 50 -5.47 1.48 8.14
CA ILE A 50 -5.27 0.25 7.37
C ILE A 50 -4.50 0.55 6.09
N VAL A 51 -4.95 1.52 5.29
CA VAL A 51 -4.29 1.87 4.02
C VAL A 51 -2.85 2.33 4.26
N ARG A 52 -2.62 3.16 5.27
CA ARG A 52 -1.29 3.58 5.66
C ARG A 52 -0.37 2.40 5.97
N LEU A 53 -0.84 1.45 6.78
CA LEU A 53 -0.03 0.28 7.15
C LEU A 53 0.24 -0.64 5.95
N LEU A 54 -0.76 -0.86 5.09
CA LEU A 54 -0.58 -1.62 3.86
C LEU A 54 0.47 -0.93 2.96
N HIS A 55 0.35 0.38 2.74
CA HIS A 55 1.30 1.13 1.93
C HIS A 55 2.72 1.14 2.52
N GLU A 56 2.84 1.31 3.85
CA GLU A 56 4.14 1.30 4.54
C GLU A 56 4.88 -0.03 4.36
N GLU A 57 4.15 -1.15 4.28
CA GLU A 57 4.72 -2.48 4.02
C GLU A 57 4.81 -2.83 2.52
N GLY A 58 4.39 -1.94 1.63
CA GLY A 58 4.42 -2.13 0.19
C GLY A 58 3.30 -3.03 -0.36
N TYR A 59 2.25 -3.25 0.42
CA TYR A 59 1.11 -4.06 0.03
C TYR A 59 0.13 -3.27 -0.84
N ALA A 60 -0.10 -3.76 -2.05
CA ALA A 60 -1.25 -3.38 -2.85
C ALA A 60 -2.45 -4.27 -2.48
N TRP A 61 -3.66 -3.90 -2.93
CA TRP A 61 -4.83 -4.74 -2.77
C TRP A 61 -5.73 -4.72 -3.99
N ARG A 62 -6.58 -5.73 -4.07
CA ARG A 62 -7.66 -5.85 -5.05
C ARG A 62 -8.92 -6.38 -4.37
N PHE A 63 -10.03 -6.32 -5.08
CA PHE A 63 -11.29 -6.88 -4.63
C PHE A 63 -11.64 -8.11 -5.45
N ASP A 64 -11.87 -9.22 -4.78
CA ASP A 64 -12.51 -10.40 -5.34
C ASP A 64 -14.01 -10.34 -5.07
N HIS A 65 -14.80 -10.39 -6.14
CA HIS A 65 -16.24 -10.49 -6.07
C HIS A 65 -16.61 -11.96 -6.09
N VAL A 66 -17.13 -12.46 -4.96
CA VAL A 66 -17.43 -13.88 -4.78
C VAL A 66 -18.90 -14.12 -5.05
N ASP A 67 -19.18 -15.01 -6.00
CA ASP A 67 -20.54 -15.44 -6.32
C ASP A 67 -21.18 -16.22 -5.17
N GLY A 68 -22.46 -16.00 -4.94
CA GLY A 68 -23.25 -16.70 -3.93
C GLY A 68 -24.65 -16.09 -3.77
N ASP A 69 -25.43 -16.65 -2.84
CA ASP A 69 -26.79 -16.17 -2.55
C ASP A 69 -26.81 -14.71 -2.06
N THR A 70 -25.68 -14.24 -1.50
CA THR A 70 -25.46 -12.83 -1.17
C THR A 70 -24.12 -12.35 -1.68
N PRO A 71 -24.04 -11.11 -2.22
CA PRO A 71 -22.80 -10.57 -2.74
C PRO A 71 -21.76 -10.46 -1.62
N GLN A 72 -20.60 -11.06 -1.83
CA GLN A 72 -19.44 -10.89 -0.97
C GLN A 72 -18.31 -10.23 -1.76
N VAL A 73 -17.60 -9.35 -1.07
CA VAL A 73 -16.40 -8.68 -1.57
C VAL A 73 -15.25 -9.03 -0.62
N GLN A 74 -14.25 -9.72 -1.15
CA GLN A 74 -13.04 -10.06 -0.43
C GLN A 74 -11.94 -9.07 -0.79
N LEU A 75 -11.39 -8.37 0.20
CA LEU A 75 -10.17 -7.58 0.00
C LEU A 75 -8.97 -8.54 0.04
N VAL A 76 -8.18 -8.56 -1.02
CA VAL A 76 -6.98 -9.40 -1.11
C VAL A 76 -5.77 -8.48 -1.17
N ALA A 77 -5.01 -8.42 -0.08
CA ALA A 77 -3.73 -7.72 -0.01
C ALA A 77 -2.60 -8.61 -0.54
N PHE A 78 -1.69 -8.04 -1.34
CA PHE A 78 -0.60 -8.77 -1.99
C PHE A 78 0.66 -7.89 -2.13
N ASP A 79 1.83 -8.52 -2.25
CA ASP A 79 3.12 -7.85 -2.46
C ASP A 79 3.85 -8.31 -3.74
N ASP A 80 3.38 -9.38 -4.39
CA ASP A 80 3.93 -9.91 -5.64
C ASP A 80 2.90 -9.84 -6.78
N PRO A 81 3.15 -9.05 -7.85
CA PRO A 81 2.24 -8.99 -9.00
C PRO A 81 2.12 -10.32 -9.76
N TYR A 82 3.06 -11.26 -9.62
CA TYR A 82 2.92 -12.59 -10.22
C TYR A 82 1.89 -13.46 -9.51
N SER A 83 1.53 -13.15 -8.26
CA SER A 83 0.47 -13.83 -7.50
C SER A 83 -0.95 -13.51 -8.01
N LEU A 84 -1.09 -12.49 -8.87
CA LEU A 84 -2.37 -12.05 -9.39
C LEU A 84 -2.95 -13.09 -10.38
N PRO A 85 -4.28 -13.31 -10.34
CA PRO A 85 -4.92 -14.24 -11.26
C PRO A 85 -4.96 -13.68 -12.69
N PRO A 86 -4.97 -14.56 -13.72
CA PRO A 86 -5.25 -14.12 -15.08
C PRO A 86 -6.66 -13.54 -15.15
N ALA A 87 -6.86 -12.60 -16.07
CA ALA A 87 -8.16 -12.09 -16.42
C ALA A 87 -9.01 -13.20 -17.08
N SER A 88 -10.34 -13.06 -17.07
CA SER A 88 -11.24 -14.03 -17.71
C SER A 88 -10.95 -14.19 -19.21
N VAL A 89 -10.40 -13.14 -19.82
CA VAL A 89 -9.81 -13.18 -21.17
C VAL A 89 -8.31 -12.95 -21.01
N GLU A 90 -7.55 -14.03 -20.95
CA GLU A 90 -6.10 -13.98 -20.74
C GLU A 90 -5.37 -13.41 -21.96
N ARG A 91 -5.81 -13.72 -23.17
CA ARG A 91 -5.24 -13.18 -24.42
C ARG A 91 -6.14 -12.08 -24.97
N VAL A 92 -5.62 -10.86 -25.07
CA VAL A 92 -6.33 -9.71 -25.65
C VAL A 92 -5.60 -9.25 -26.90
N ARG A 93 -6.30 -9.24 -28.03
CA ARG A 93 -5.77 -8.74 -29.31
C ARG A 93 -5.96 -7.23 -29.44
N PHE A 94 -4.95 -6.55 -29.98
CA PHE A 94 -5.10 -5.18 -30.46
C PHE A 94 -5.68 -5.19 -31.88
N HIS A 95 -6.97 -4.92 -31.99
CA HIS A 95 -7.71 -5.07 -33.22
C HIS A 95 -8.95 -4.15 -33.24
N ARG A 96 -9.51 -3.90 -34.42
CA ARG A 96 -10.78 -3.16 -34.54
C ARG A 96 -11.89 -3.84 -33.74
N SER A 97 -12.79 -3.03 -33.19
CA SER A 97 -14.03 -3.48 -32.55
C SER A 97 -15.20 -3.25 -33.51
N ASP A 98 -15.80 -4.33 -34.03
CA ASP A 98 -16.89 -4.30 -35.01
C ASP A 98 -17.86 -5.47 -34.76
N ALA A 99 -19.14 -5.31 -35.13
CA ALA A 99 -20.16 -6.34 -34.96
C ALA A 99 -19.89 -7.63 -35.76
N THR A 100 -19.04 -7.56 -36.78
CA THR A 100 -18.61 -8.70 -37.59
C THR A 100 -17.46 -9.50 -36.96
N GLU A 101 -16.84 -9.00 -35.88
CA GLU A 101 -15.76 -9.67 -35.19
C GLU A 101 -16.29 -10.74 -34.23
N ALA A 102 -15.60 -11.89 -34.19
CA ALA A 102 -15.97 -12.99 -33.29
C ALA A 102 -15.50 -12.77 -31.83
N GLU A 103 -14.49 -11.92 -31.64
CA GLU A 103 -13.84 -11.67 -30.34
C GLU A 103 -13.75 -10.18 -30.05
N ASP A 104 -13.90 -9.80 -28.78
CA ASP A 104 -13.65 -8.43 -28.32
C ASP A 104 -12.21 -8.02 -28.63
N GLY A 105 -12.02 -6.74 -28.98
CA GLY A 105 -10.71 -6.19 -29.34
C GLY A 105 -10.35 -4.97 -28.51
N LEU A 106 -9.06 -4.81 -28.24
CA LEU A 106 -8.49 -3.57 -27.74
C LEU A 106 -8.26 -2.64 -28.93
N THR A 107 -8.82 -1.43 -28.89
CA THR A 107 -8.72 -0.45 -29.98
C THR A 107 -7.76 0.70 -29.68
N GLU A 108 -7.45 0.90 -28.40
CA GLU A 108 -6.53 1.94 -27.94
C GLU A 108 -5.49 1.34 -27.00
N TRP A 109 -4.24 1.73 -27.20
CA TRP A 109 -3.11 1.37 -26.35
C TRP A 109 -2.09 2.50 -26.35
N ASN A 110 -1.76 3.00 -25.17
CA ASN A 110 -0.85 4.11 -24.97
C ASN A 110 0.21 3.71 -23.95
N ALA A 111 1.45 4.08 -24.22
CA ALA A 111 2.53 3.98 -23.25
C ALA A 111 2.98 5.39 -22.86
N GLN A 112 3.00 5.67 -21.57
CA GLN A 112 3.49 6.92 -21.00
C GLN A 112 4.78 6.65 -20.24
N ARG A 113 5.74 7.57 -20.34
CA ARG A 113 6.96 7.55 -19.53
C ARG A 113 7.10 8.86 -18.78
N GLN A 114 7.67 8.78 -17.59
CA GLN A 114 8.02 9.92 -16.76
C GLN A 114 9.45 9.73 -16.22
N ILE A 115 10.21 10.83 -16.14
CA ILE A 115 11.48 10.83 -15.42
C ILE A 115 11.18 10.83 -13.92
N VAL A 116 11.73 9.86 -13.20
CA VAL A 116 11.57 9.66 -11.75
C VAL A 116 12.95 9.63 -11.08
N PRO A 117 13.05 9.74 -9.74
CA PRO A 117 14.31 9.56 -9.03
C PRO A 117 15.01 8.24 -9.39
N ALA A 118 16.31 8.33 -9.64
CA ALA A 118 17.13 7.19 -10.01
C ALA A 118 17.57 6.36 -8.80
N ALA A 119 17.59 6.97 -7.62
CA ALA A 119 17.91 6.29 -6.37
C ALA A 119 17.19 6.92 -5.18
N VAL A 120 16.87 6.07 -4.21
CA VAL A 120 16.40 6.44 -2.87
C VAL A 120 17.54 6.22 -1.87
N ALA A 121 17.66 7.12 -0.89
CA ALA A 121 18.52 6.92 0.28
C ALA A 121 17.80 7.35 1.57
N LEU A 122 17.79 6.46 2.55
CA LEU A 122 17.20 6.68 3.87
C LEU A 122 18.29 6.68 4.95
N ALA A 123 18.08 7.49 5.99
CA ALA A 123 18.92 7.49 7.18
C ALA A 123 18.04 7.45 8.44
N SER A 124 18.40 6.63 9.42
CA SER A 124 17.72 6.56 10.72
C SER A 124 18.73 6.32 11.83
N PHE A 125 18.61 7.05 12.94
CA PHE A 125 19.48 6.86 14.10
C PHE A 125 18.87 5.86 15.09
N ASP A 126 19.69 4.94 15.60
CA ASP A 126 19.35 4.03 16.69
C ASP A 126 20.22 4.35 17.92
N TYR A 127 19.57 4.65 19.05
CA TYR A 127 20.30 4.99 20.27
C TYR A 127 20.90 3.77 20.97
N GLN A 128 20.45 2.55 20.69
CA GLN A 128 20.98 1.35 21.34
C GLN A 128 22.43 1.06 20.91
N PRO A 129 22.74 0.93 19.61
CA PRO A 129 24.11 0.84 19.12
C PRO A 129 24.79 2.22 18.99
N VAL A 130 24.05 3.33 19.20
CA VAL A 130 24.52 4.71 19.03
C VAL A 130 25.07 4.94 17.61
N GLN A 131 24.27 4.55 16.61
CA GLN A 131 24.69 4.59 15.21
C GLN A 131 23.57 5.08 14.29
N THR A 132 23.96 5.86 13.28
CA THR A 132 23.09 6.16 12.14
C THR A 132 23.19 5.03 11.11
N GLN A 133 22.07 4.39 10.84
CA GLN A 133 21.94 3.44 9.75
C GLN A 133 21.63 4.23 8.46
N HIS A 134 22.30 3.85 7.38
CA HIS A 134 22.08 4.38 6.04
C HIS A 134 21.76 3.22 5.11
N SER A 135 20.71 3.34 4.31
CA SER A 135 20.41 2.37 3.26
C SER A 135 19.79 3.06 2.05
N GLY A 136 19.87 2.42 0.89
CA GLY A 136 19.36 2.96 -0.36
C GLY A 136 19.04 1.87 -1.36
N ASP A 137 18.37 2.26 -2.44
CA ASP A 137 18.03 1.39 -3.56
C ASP A 137 18.02 2.19 -4.86
N ASP A 138 18.40 1.56 -5.96
CA ASP A 138 18.46 2.17 -7.30
C ASP A 138 17.30 1.71 -8.18
N SER A 139 16.88 2.58 -9.10
CA SER A 139 15.82 2.28 -10.07
C SER A 139 16.18 1.07 -10.93
N ARG A 140 15.22 0.16 -11.09
CA ARG A 140 15.35 -1.04 -11.95
C ARG A 140 14.75 -0.83 -13.34
N ILE A 141 14.12 0.32 -13.60
CA ILE A 141 13.43 0.60 -14.86
C ILE A 141 14.39 1.15 -15.90
N ASP A 142 14.49 0.46 -17.04
CA ASP A 142 15.27 0.97 -18.16
C ASP A 142 14.51 2.10 -18.89
N GLN A 143 15.06 3.31 -18.75
CA GLN A 143 14.61 4.53 -19.41
C GLN A 143 15.41 4.83 -20.70
N GLY A 144 16.29 3.92 -21.13
CA GLY A 144 17.21 4.13 -22.25
C GLY A 144 18.35 5.10 -21.90
N GLN A 145 19.28 5.33 -22.83
CA GLN A 145 20.50 6.13 -22.57
C GLN A 145 20.18 7.58 -22.13
N ASN A 146 19.32 8.28 -22.88
CA ASN A 146 18.95 9.66 -22.56
C ASN A 146 18.12 9.75 -21.27
N GLY A 147 17.24 8.78 -21.01
CA GLY A 147 16.49 8.72 -19.77
C GLY A 147 17.40 8.50 -18.56
N LYS A 148 18.38 7.60 -18.67
CA LYS A 148 19.43 7.40 -17.66
C LYS A 148 20.24 8.67 -17.41
N ALA A 149 20.58 9.42 -18.45
CA ALA A 149 21.28 10.70 -18.30
C ALA A 149 20.41 11.74 -17.59
N LEU A 150 19.11 11.83 -17.91
CA LEU A 150 18.17 12.77 -17.29
C LEU A 150 17.94 12.46 -15.80
N GLN A 151 17.84 11.18 -15.43
CA GLN A 151 17.61 10.78 -14.03
C GLN A 151 18.89 10.78 -13.17
N SER A 152 20.08 10.89 -13.76
CA SER A 152 21.38 10.70 -13.07
C SER A 152 21.63 11.61 -11.87
N SER A 153 20.94 12.73 -11.76
CA SER A 153 21.05 13.70 -10.65
C SER A 153 19.83 13.72 -9.73
N LEU A 154 18.83 12.89 -9.99
CA LEU A 154 17.57 12.86 -9.25
C LEU A 154 17.65 11.79 -8.16
N HIS A 155 17.72 12.24 -6.91
CA HIS A 155 17.77 11.38 -5.74
C HIS A 155 16.67 11.77 -4.74
N ASP A 156 16.01 10.76 -4.17
CA ASP A 156 15.10 10.92 -3.04
C ASP A 156 15.85 10.56 -1.76
N TYR A 157 16.39 11.58 -1.09
CA TYR A 157 17.04 11.43 0.21
C TYR A 157 16.12 11.92 1.32
N ASP A 158 15.81 11.03 2.28
CA ASP A 158 14.88 11.35 3.36
C ASP A 158 15.36 10.82 4.73
N PRO A 159 15.83 11.71 5.64
CA PRO A 159 16.18 11.32 7.00
C PRO A 159 14.91 11.04 7.81
N GLN A 160 14.85 9.83 8.37
CA GLN A 160 13.68 9.34 9.09
C GLN A 160 13.77 9.62 10.59
N SER A 161 12.61 9.50 11.24
CA SER A 161 12.53 9.51 12.71
C SER A 161 13.36 8.39 13.33
N LEU A 162 13.70 8.54 14.60
CA LEU A 162 14.28 7.45 15.39
C LEU A 162 13.39 6.20 15.31
N TYR A 163 14.01 5.02 15.30
CA TYR A 163 13.29 3.73 15.22
C TYR A 163 12.36 3.59 14.00
N TYR A 164 12.72 4.21 12.87
CA TYR A 164 11.95 4.04 11.65
C TYR A 164 11.91 2.58 11.19
N ALA A 165 13.01 1.86 11.39
CA ALA A 165 13.16 0.42 11.18
C ALA A 165 13.72 -0.24 12.45
N GLY A 166 13.42 -1.52 12.65
CA GLY A 166 13.91 -2.34 13.75
C GLY A 166 15.35 -2.83 13.55
N ASP A 167 15.80 -2.90 12.30
CA ASP A 167 17.17 -3.28 11.92
C ASP A 167 17.53 -2.74 10.51
N ALA A 168 18.77 -2.99 10.09
CA ALA A 168 19.31 -2.54 8.81
C ALA A 168 18.63 -3.20 7.60
N ASP A 169 18.19 -4.45 7.73
CA ASP A 169 17.50 -5.19 6.67
C ASP A 169 16.12 -4.59 6.42
N GLN A 170 15.38 -4.28 7.49
CA GLN A 170 14.09 -3.60 7.41
C GLN A 170 14.23 -2.17 6.86
N LEU A 171 15.28 -1.43 7.24
CA LEU A 171 15.55 -0.10 6.65
C LEU A 171 15.83 -0.21 5.14
N SER A 172 16.60 -1.22 4.73
CA SER A 172 16.90 -1.48 3.31
C SER A 172 15.65 -1.85 2.53
N ARG A 173 14.78 -2.68 3.11
CA ARG A 173 13.48 -2.98 2.52
C ARG A 173 12.63 -1.72 2.35
N TYR A 174 12.59 -0.81 3.32
CA TYR A 174 11.85 0.45 3.16
C TYR A 174 12.44 1.36 2.08
N ALA A 175 13.76 1.39 1.90
CA ALA A 175 14.37 2.10 0.79
C ALA A 175 13.96 1.49 -0.56
N GLN A 176 13.97 0.16 -0.65
CA GLN A 176 13.51 -0.58 -1.83
C GLN A 176 12.05 -0.32 -2.15
N LEU A 177 11.14 -0.39 -1.17
CA LEU A 177 9.71 -0.13 -1.39
C LEU A 177 9.47 1.30 -1.91
N ARG A 178 10.23 2.27 -1.41
CA ARG A 178 10.14 3.66 -1.88
C ARG A 178 10.66 3.82 -3.30
N GLN A 179 11.75 3.15 -3.66
CA GLN A 179 12.25 3.16 -5.05
C GLN A 179 11.28 2.43 -5.99
N GLN A 180 10.67 1.33 -5.57
CA GLN A 180 9.64 0.63 -6.34
C GLN A 180 8.41 1.52 -6.62
N ALA A 181 7.98 2.34 -5.65
CA ALA A 181 6.89 3.30 -5.86
C ALA A 181 7.26 4.38 -6.90
N HIS A 182 8.53 4.83 -6.95
CA HIS A 182 9.01 5.70 -8.03
C HIS A 182 9.04 4.97 -9.38
N ASP A 183 9.58 3.75 -9.39
CA ASP A 183 9.69 2.90 -10.58
C ASP A 183 8.31 2.60 -11.21
N LEU A 184 7.28 2.41 -10.38
CA LEU A 184 5.89 2.21 -10.81
C LEU A 184 5.36 3.36 -11.69
N ASN A 185 5.84 4.58 -11.46
CA ASN A 185 5.46 5.79 -12.21
C ASN A 185 6.35 6.05 -13.44
N ALA A 186 7.48 5.36 -13.57
CA ALA A 186 8.46 5.60 -14.64
C ALA A 186 7.92 5.24 -16.03
N LYS A 187 7.12 4.16 -16.12
CA LYS A 187 6.47 3.71 -17.35
C LYS A 187 5.12 3.10 -17.02
N GLN A 188 4.06 3.66 -17.60
CA GLN A 188 2.68 3.23 -17.41
C GLN A 188 2.01 2.99 -18.76
N PHE A 189 0.97 2.17 -18.74
CA PHE A 189 0.19 1.84 -19.93
C PHE A 189 -1.27 2.17 -19.68
N SER A 190 -1.97 2.59 -20.72
CA SER A 190 -3.42 2.72 -20.70
C SER A 190 -4.01 2.17 -21.99
N GLY A 191 -5.23 1.66 -21.92
CA GLY A 191 -5.91 1.07 -23.05
C GLY A 191 -7.41 1.22 -22.97
N GLY A 192 -8.05 1.00 -24.12
CA GLY A 192 -9.50 1.13 -24.27
C GLY A 192 -10.05 0.24 -25.37
N GLY A 193 -11.24 -0.30 -25.16
CA GLY A 193 -11.91 -1.14 -26.16
C GLY A 193 -13.20 -1.78 -25.65
N SER A 194 -13.66 -2.81 -26.35
CA SER A 194 -14.91 -3.52 -26.02
C SER A 194 -14.69 -4.75 -25.14
N VAL A 195 -13.48 -4.95 -24.59
CA VAL A 195 -13.08 -6.16 -23.86
C VAL A 195 -13.77 -6.24 -22.51
N ARG A 196 -14.70 -7.18 -22.36
CA ARG A 196 -15.50 -7.37 -21.14
C ARG A 196 -14.83 -8.22 -20.07
N GLY A 197 -13.85 -9.03 -20.45
CA GLY A 197 -13.20 -10.01 -19.57
C GLY A 197 -12.02 -9.49 -18.76
N LEU A 198 -11.78 -8.17 -18.75
CA LEU A 198 -10.74 -7.54 -17.94
C LEU A 198 -11.32 -7.04 -16.63
N ALA A 199 -10.55 -7.13 -15.55
CA ALA A 199 -10.87 -6.49 -14.27
C ALA A 199 -9.59 -6.02 -13.56
N ALA A 200 -9.71 -4.96 -12.74
CA ALA A 200 -8.59 -4.47 -11.95
C ALA A 200 -8.09 -5.53 -10.96
N GLY A 201 -6.76 -5.65 -10.82
CA GLY A 201 -6.12 -6.70 -10.02
C GLY A 201 -6.01 -8.05 -10.73
N GLN A 202 -6.23 -8.10 -12.04
CA GLN A 202 -5.98 -9.27 -12.88
C GLN A 202 -4.98 -8.93 -13.99
N TRP A 203 -4.33 -9.94 -14.57
CA TRP A 203 -3.39 -9.75 -15.67
C TRP A 203 -3.87 -10.36 -16.99
N PHE A 204 -3.43 -9.78 -18.10
CA PHE A 204 -3.68 -10.28 -19.45
C PHE A 204 -2.42 -10.16 -20.31
N ARG A 205 -2.35 -10.91 -21.41
CA ARG A 205 -1.33 -10.80 -22.45
C ARG A 205 -1.87 -10.01 -23.64
N LEU A 206 -1.14 -8.98 -24.04
CA LEU A 206 -1.44 -8.18 -25.23
C LEU A 206 -0.81 -8.82 -26.49
N ASP A 207 -1.65 -9.20 -27.44
CA ASP A 207 -1.24 -9.74 -28.74
C ASP A 207 -1.58 -8.78 -29.89
N GLU A 208 -0.89 -8.97 -31.03
CA GLU A 208 -1.17 -8.25 -32.30
C GLU A 208 -1.01 -6.71 -32.21
N HIS A 209 -0.23 -6.23 -31.24
CA HIS A 209 0.11 -4.81 -31.15
C HIS A 209 1.50 -4.55 -31.78
N PRO A 210 1.61 -3.71 -32.83
CA PRO A 210 2.86 -3.51 -33.58
C PRO A 210 4.08 -3.13 -32.73
N ALA A 211 3.89 -2.33 -31.68
CA ALA A 211 4.97 -1.93 -30.78
C ALA A 211 5.47 -3.03 -29.83
N HIS A 212 4.78 -4.17 -29.78
CA HIS A 212 5.06 -5.31 -28.90
C HIS A 212 5.33 -6.61 -29.67
N ASP A 213 5.30 -6.61 -31.01
CA ASP A 213 5.51 -7.83 -31.83
C ASP A 213 6.88 -8.48 -31.60
N GLY A 214 7.89 -7.71 -31.19
CA GLY A 214 9.23 -8.20 -30.84
C GLY A 214 9.45 -8.49 -29.35
N ASP A 215 8.48 -8.19 -28.49
CA ASP A 215 8.57 -8.46 -27.05
C ASP A 215 8.37 -9.97 -26.77
N SER A 216 9.02 -10.50 -25.73
CA SER A 216 8.75 -11.88 -25.26
C SER A 216 7.31 -12.03 -24.77
N SER A 217 6.86 -13.26 -24.49
CA SER A 217 5.52 -13.47 -23.92
C SER A 217 5.38 -12.74 -22.58
N GLU A 218 6.36 -12.83 -21.70
CA GLU A 218 6.30 -12.20 -20.36
C GLU A 218 6.30 -10.67 -20.45
N GLN A 219 7.01 -10.10 -21.44
CA GLN A 219 7.04 -8.65 -21.65
C GLN A 219 5.73 -8.09 -22.26
N ARG A 220 4.82 -8.98 -22.67
CA ARG A 220 3.48 -8.64 -23.15
C ARG A 220 2.40 -8.90 -22.10
N GLU A 221 2.77 -9.28 -20.88
CA GLU A 221 1.84 -9.44 -19.77
C GLU A 221 1.69 -8.14 -18.98
N PHE A 222 0.45 -7.72 -18.79
CA PHE A 222 0.08 -6.49 -18.11
C PHE A 222 -0.98 -6.74 -17.05
N VAL A 223 -0.79 -6.15 -15.88
CA VAL A 223 -1.78 -6.11 -14.80
C VAL A 223 -2.65 -4.88 -14.98
N VAL A 224 -3.96 -5.04 -14.94
CA VAL A 224 -4.91 -3.92 -14.91
C VAL A 224 -4.90 -3.31 -13.50
N THR A 225 -4.52 -2.05 -13.38
CA THR A 225 -4.42 -1.33 -12.08
C THR A 225 -5.61 -0.43 -11.82
N ARG A 226 -6.33 -0.01 -12.87
CA ARG A 226 -7.57 0.76 -12.79
C ARG A 226 -8.47 0.39 -13.94
N GLN A 227 -9.79 0.42 -13.73
CA GLN A 227 -10.77 0.23 -14.79
C GLN A 227 -11.91 1.25 -14.67
N THR A 228 -12.38 1.73 -15.82
CA THR A 228 -13.58 2.55 -15.97
C THR A 228 -14.49 1.88 -17.00
N LEU A 229 -15.70 1.54 -16.60
CA LEU A 229 -16.67 0.84 -17.45
C LEU A 229 -17.80 1.80 -17.85
N SER A 230 -18.07 1.87 -19.14
CA SER A 230 -19.23 2.56 -19.71
C SER A 230 -20.14 1.54 -20.38
N ALA A 231 -21.35 1.36 -19.86
CA ALA A 231 -22.34 0.45 -20.42
C ALA A 231 -23.64 1.20 -20.70
N ARG A 232 -24.28 0.89 -21.83
CA ARG A 232 -25.56 1.45 -22.25
C ARG A 232 -26.56 0.33 -22.47
N ASN A 233 -27.73 0.48 -21.86
CA ASN A 233 -28.82 -0.46 -22.04
C ASN A 233 -29.51 -0.22 -23.40
N ASN A 234 -29.79 -1.30 -24.13
CA ASN A 234 -30.57 -1.28 -25.35
C ASN A 234 -32.07 -1.25 -25.03
N LEU A 235 -32.52 -0.17 -24.37
CA LEU A 235 -33.92 -0.01 -24.00
C LEU A 235 -34.85 -0.26 -25.20
N PRO A 236 -35.98 -0.95 -24.99
CA PRO A 236 -37.04 -1.10 -25.98
C PRO A 236 -37.39 0.22 -26.66
N ALA A 237 -37.77 0.16 -27.94
CA ALA A 237 -37.91 1.35 -28.79
C ALA A 237 -38.89 2.40 -28.24
N ASP A 238 -39.90 1.96 -27.50
CA ASP A 238 -40.90 2.75 -26.77
C ASP A 238 -40.32 3.54 -25.57
N LEU A 239 -39.18 3.10 -25.03
CA LEU A 239 -38.47 3.77 -23.93
C LEU A 239 -37.27 4.62 -24.39
N LYS A 240 -36.96 4.62 -25.70
CA LYS A 240 -35.88 5.46 -26.28
C LYS A 240 -36.18 6.96 -26.25
N ALA A 241 -37.45 7.34 -26.09
CA ALA A 241 -37.88 8.74 -25.99
C ALA A 241 -37.31 9.48 -24.76
N PHE A 242 -36.74 8.75 -23.79
CA PHE A 242 -36.11 9.29 -22.59
C PHE A 242 -34.58 9.38 -22.67
N GLN A 243 -33.96 9.10 -23.82
CA GLN A 243 -32.51 9.21 -24.01
C GLN A 243 -32.15 10.42 -24.88
N ASP A 244 -31.44 11.39 -24.30
CA ASP A 244 -30.75 12.44 -25.04
C ASP A 244 -29.41 11.91 -25.58
N GLY A 245 -29.28 11.83 -26.91
CA GLY A 245 -28.00 12.11 -27.60
C GLY A 245 -26.95 10.99 -27.78
N LYS A 246 -26.50 10.91 -29.05
CA LYS A 246 -25.34 10.24 -29.68
C LYS A 246 -25.27 8.71 -29.63
N GLU A 247 -25.17 8.11 -30.82
CA GLU A 247 -24.65 6.75 -31.04
C GLU A 247 -23.29 6.61 -30.35
N ALA A 248 -23.23 5.85 -29.26
CA ALA A 248 -21.99 5.42 -28.66
C ALA A 248 -22.04 3.91 -28.49
N GLN A 249 -20.86 3.30 -28.35
CA GLN A 249 -20.73 1.86 -28.22
C GLN A 249 -21.56 1.34 -27.03
N PRO A 250 -22.25 0.18 -27.15
CA PRO A 250 -23.04 -0.40 -26.06
C PRO A 250 -22.23 -0.68 -24.79
N PHE A 251 -20.94 -0.97 -24.96
CA PHE A 251 -20.00 -1.22 -23.87
C PHE A 251 -18.62 -0.71 -24.26
N ARG A 252 -17.93 -0.05 -23.32
CA ARG A 252 -16.52 0.32 -23.42
C ARG A 252 -15.86 0.14 -22.06
N ALA A 253 -14.68 -0.46 -22.06
CA ALA A 253 -13.78 -0.54 -20.92
C ALA A 253 -12.52 0.26 -21.21
N ASP A 254 -12.26 1.27 -20.40
CA ASP A 254 -10.99 2.01 -20.36
C ASP A 254 -10.22 1.59 -19.11
N PHE A 255 -8.91 1.48 -19.20
CA PHE A 255 -8.10 0.98 -18.09
C PHE A 255 -6.69 1.54 -18.08
N ASP A 256 -6.11 1.55 -16.88
CA ASP A 256 -4.67 1.71 -16.68
C ASP A 256 -4.06 0.34 -16.41
N ALA A 257 -2.82 0.15 -16.83
CA ALA A 257 -2.10 -1.08 -16.68
C ALA A 257 -0.60 -0.86 -16.42
N GLN A 258 0.02 -1.88 -15.83
CA GLN A 258 1.45 -1.95 -15.61
C GLN A 258 1.97 -3.31 -16.08
N ARG A 259 3.21 -3.39 -16.59
CA ARG A 259 3.84 -4.68 -16.91
C ARG A 259 3.85 -5.57 -15.67
N ARG A 260 3.48 -6.84 -15.83
CA ARG A 260 3.35 -7.79 -14.71
C ARG A 260 4.64 -7.94 -13.90
N GLY A 261 5.80 -7.82 -14.54
CA GLY A 261 7.10 -7.90 -13.87
C GLY A 261 7.51 -6.66 -13.06
N VAL A 262 6.73 -5.57 -13.06
CA VAL A 262 6.99 -4.37 -12.26
C VAL A 262 6.18 -4.46 -10.96
N PRO A 263 6.82 -4.36 -9.78
CA PRO A 263 6.10 -4.34 -8.50
C PRO A 263 5.04 -3.24 -8.45
N LEU A 264 3.86 -3.56 -7.92
CA LEU A 264 2.74 -2.61 -7.79
C LEU A 264 2.77 -1.86 -6.45
N THR A 265 3.97 -1.60 -5.95
CA THR A 265 4.22 -1.02 -4.63
C THR A 265 3.63 0.39 -4.56
N PRO A 266 2.65 0.64 -3.67
CA PRO A 266 2.03 1.95 -3.56
C PRO A 266 2.99 2.97 -2.96
N ALA A 267 2.81 4.24 -3.34
CA ALA A 267 3.51 5.34 -2.68
C ALA A 267 3.00 5.48 -1.23
N TYR A 268 3.92 5.41 -0.28
CA TYR A 268 3.65 5.67 1.14
C TYR A 268 4.20 7.05 1.55
N ALA A 269 5.48 7.31 1.31
CA ALA A 269 6.14 8.53 1.74
C ALA A 269 5.60 9.76 0.99
N HIS A 270 5.53 10.89 1.69
CA HIS A 270 5.03 12.16 1.17
C HIS A 270 3.59 12.15 0.64
N THR A 271 2.79 11.16 1.03
CA THR A 271 1.35 11.12 0.74
C THR A 271 0.53 11.65 1.91
N GLU A 272 -0.74 11.97 1.66
CA GLU A 272 -1.69 12.37 2.71
C GLU A 272 -1.93 11.25 3.74
N LEU A 273 -1.73 10.00 3.33
CA LEU A 273 -1.88 8.79 4.15
C LEU A 273 -0.56 8.35 4.81
N ALA A 274 0.51 9.16 4.72
CA ALA A 274 1.75 8.90 5.46
C ALA A 274 1.52 8.99 6.98
N LYS A 275 2.49 8.52 7.79
CA LYS A 275 2.41 8.55 9.27
C LYS A 275 1.87 9.88 9.81
N PRO A 276 0.81 9.85 10.65
CA PRO A 276 0.22 11.06 11.19
C PRO A 276 1.24 11.80 12.07
N LYS A 277 1.25 13.13 11.95
CA LYS A 277 2.17 13.99 12.69
C LYS A 277 1.52 14.50 13.97
N SER A 278 2.15 14.25 15.13
CA SER A 278 1.81 15.00 16.34
C SER A 278 2.25 16.45 16.17
N ARG A 279 1.32 17.40 16.38
CA ARG A 279 1.60 18.85 16.18
C ARG A 279 2.34 19.50 17.35
N GLY A 280 2.60 18.77 18.42
CA GLY A 280 3.27 19.28 19.60
C GLY A 280 3.48 18.21 20.67
N VAL A 281 4.01 18.66 21.80
CA VAL A 281 4.19 17.83 22.99
C VAL A 281 2.85 17.54 23.66
N GLN A 282 2.76 16.39 24.31
CA GLN A 282 1.59 15.95 25.04
C GLN A 282 2.01 15.49 26.43
N THR A 283 1.08 15.58 27.38
CA THR A 283 1.26 15.02 28.73
C THR A 283 0.71 13.59 28.76
N ALA A 284 1.26 12.76 29.63
CA ALA A 284 0.83 11.40 29.90
C ALA A 284 1.06 11.07 31.38
N THR A 285 0.41 10.03 31.88
CA THR A 285 0.61 9.52 33.23
C THR A 285 1.69 8.45 33.21
N VAL A 286 2.69 8.53 34.09
CA VAL A 286 3.71 7.47 34.24
C VAL A 286 3.04 6.24 34.87
N VAL A 287 3.29 5.06 34.31
CA VAL A 287 2.67 3.80 34.72
C VAL A 287 3.72 2.70 34.92
N GLY A 288 3.36 1.71 35.73
CA GLY A 288 4.19 0.55 36.04
C GLY A 288 3.34 -0.60 36.59
N PRO A 289 3.97 -1.71 36.99
CA PRO A 289 3.29 -2.85 37.59
C PRO A 289 2.57 -2.46 38.88
N GLN A 290 1.51 -3.21 39.21
CA GLN A 290 0.76 -2.96 40.43
C GLN A 290 1.66 -3.08 41.68
N GLY A 291 1.65 -2.04 42.52
CA GLY A 291 2.43 -1.99 43.76
C GLY A 291 3.89 -1.56 43.59
N GLU A 292 4.33 -1.26 42.37
CA GLU A 292 5.63 -0.64 42.11
C GLU A 292 5.49 0.88 41.99
N GLU A 293 6.24 1.62 42.82
CA GLU A 293 6.30 3.09 42.74
C GLU A 293 7.22 3.55 41.60
N VAL A 294 8.29 2.79 41.32
CA VAL A 294 9.29 3.11 40.30
C VAL A 294 9.47 1.91 39.37
N HIS A 295 9.15 2.09 38.08
CA HIS A 295 9.32 1.08 37.05
C HIS A 295 10.19 1.61 35.89
N THR A 296 11.42 1.12 35.80
CA THR A 296 12.41 1.55 34.81
C THR A 296 13.24 0.38 34.30
N ASP A 297 13.86 0.57 33.13
CA ASP A 297 14.84 -0.36 32.58
C ASP A 297 16.30 0.10 32.77
N GLN A 298 17.25 -0.68 32.23
CA GLN A 298 18.69 -0.39 32.26
C GLN A 298 19.10 0.95 31.60
N HIS A 299 18.21 1.57 30.82
CA HIS A 299 18.44 2.85 30.15
C HIS A 299 17.72 4.02 30.82
N GLY A 300 17.11 3.81 32.00
CA GLY A 300 16.35 4.85 32.69
C GLY A 300 15.05 5.24 31.95
N ARG A 301 14.50 4.32 31.14
CA ARG A 301 13.26 4.56 30.39
C ARG A 301 12.06 4.31 31.29
N ILE A 302 10.97 5.00 31.01
CA ILE A 302 9.69 4.83 31.70
C ILE A 302 8.62 4.33 30.74
N LYS A 303 7.48 3.89 31.27
CA LYS A 303 6.25 3.66 30.50
C LYS A 303 5.19 4.69 30.91
N VAL A 304 4.30 5.01 29.99
CA VAL A 304 3.25 5.99 30.22
C VAL A 304 1.92 5.50 29.65
N GLN A 305 0.82 6.08 30.13
CA GLN A 305 -0.46 6.03 29.44
C GLN A 305 -0.85 7.45 29.04
N PHE A 306 -1.10 7.65 27.75
CA PHE A 306 -1.63 8.91 27.21
C PHE A 306 -3.11 9.05 27.53
N HIS A 307 -3.55 10.30 27.70
CA HIS A 307 -4.92 10.64 28.11
C HIS A 307 -6.01 10.28 27.09
N TRP A 308 -5.63 10.04 25.84
CA TRP A 308 -6.54 9.66 24.76
C TRP A 308 -6.63 8.15 24.54
N GLN A 309 -5.82 7.34 25.23
CA GLN A 309 -5.92 5.88 25.16
C GLN A 309 -7.18 5.42 25.89
N ARG A 310 -8.00 4.61 25.20
CA ARG A 310 -9.33 4.18 25.64
C ARG A 310 -9.28 2.72 26.14
N PRO A 311 -9.44 2.46 27.44
CA PRO A 311 -9.33 1.10 28.00
C PRO A 311 -10.30 0.07 27.40
N ASP A 312 -11.48 0.52 26.97
CA ASP A 312 -12.51 -0.29 26.32
C ASP A 312 -12.08 -0.83 24.95
N GLU A 313 -11.18 -0.14 24.25
CA GLU A 313 -10.58 -0.60 22.98
C GLU A 313 -9.32 -1.46 23.20
N HIS A 314 -8.87 -1.59 24.47
CA HIS A 314 -7.64 -2.28 24.85
C HIS A 314 -7.88 -3.29 25.98
N PRO A 315 -8.80 -4.27 25.83
CA PRO A 315 -9.19 -5.17 26.92
C PRO A 315 -8.07 -6.10 27.38
N SER A 316 -7.01 -6.29 26.58
CA SER A 316 -5.90 -7.19 26.88
C SER A 316 -4.55 -6.46 27.09
N ILE A 317 -4.28 -5.41 26.31
CA ILE A 317 -3.00 -4.68 26.32
C ILE A 317 -3.18 -3.26 25.76
N GLY A 318 -2.48 -2.28 26.34
CA GLY A 318 -2.29 -0.96 25.75
C GLY A 318 -2.91 0.23 26.49
N ALA A 319 -3.89 0.04 27.39
CA ALA A 319 -4.49 1.16 28.14
C ALA A 319 -5.02 0.75 29.52
N GLY A 320 -4.30 -0.12 30.23
CA GLY A 320 -4.69 -0.68 31.53
C GLY A 320 -4.26 0.12 32.75
N MET A 321 -3.62 1.27 32.57
CA MET A 321 -2.89 2.02 33.61
C MET A 321 -1.83 1.16 34.30
N ASP A 322 -1.17 0.30 33.52
CA ASP A 322 -0.18 -0.68 33.95
C ASP A 322 1.08 -0.65 33.06
N ASP A 323 2.03 -1.56 33.34
CA ASP A 323 3.27 -1.71 32.58
C ASP A 323 3.08 -2.18 31.12
N LYS A 324 1.86 -2.39 30.66
CA LYS A 324 1.56 -2.77 29.28
C LYS A 324 0.90 -1.65 28.49
N SER A 325 0.80 -0.45 29.06
CA SER A 325 0.12 0.69 28.43
C SER A 325 0.92 1.37 27.32
N SER A 326 2.25 1.22 27.32
CA SER A 326 3.11 1.75 26.24
C SER A 326 4.39 0.94 26.06
N CYS A 327 5.12 1.26 24.98
CA CYS A 327 6.53 0.92 24.89
C CYS A 327 7.38 1.74 25.88
N TRP A 328 8.65 1.37 26.02
CA TRP A 328 9.63 2.12 26.81
C TRP A 328 9.97 3.46 26.15
N LEU A 329 9.86 4.54 26.92
CA LEU A 329 10.11 5.92 26.51
C LEU A 329 11.35 6.47 27.20
N ARG A 330 12.23 7.11 26.44
CA ARG A 330 13.42 7.79 26.99
C ARG A 330 13.03 9.09 27.69
N VAL A 331 13.67 9.33 28.83
CA VAL A 331 13.50 10.54 29.63
C VAL A 331 14.66 11.49 29.37
N VAL A 332 14.36 12.75 29.08
CA VAL A 332 15.38 13.80 28.97
C VAL A 332 15.88 14.18 30.36
N MET A 333 17.20 14.28 30.53
CA MET A 333 17.83 14.63 31.80
C MET A 333 18.63 15.94 31.68
N PRO A 334 18.80 16.71 32.76
CA PRO A 334 19.61 17.95 32.75
C PRO A 334 21.05 17.76 32.28
N SER A 335 21.66 16.60 32.55
CA SER A 335 22.94 16.19 31.95
C SER A 335 23.04 14.67 31.83
N ALA A 336 23.65 14.19 30.74
CA ALA A 336 23.88 12.77 30.49
C ALA A 336 25.25 12.56 29.82
N GLY A 337 26.13 11.80 30.45
CA GLY A 337 27.46 11.44 29.97
C GLY A 337 27.76 9.95 30.16
N ALA A 338 28.89 9.49 29.64
CA ALA A 338 29.31 8.09 29.77
C ALA A 338 29.61 7.75 31.24
N GLY A 339 28.66 7.11 31.92
CA GLY A 339 28.77 6.70 33.32
C GLY A 339 28.58 7.81 34.36
N TRP A 340 28.12 9.01 33.97
CA TRP A 340 27.89 10.14 34.88
C TRP A 340 26.78 11.05 34.37
N GLY A 341 26.14 11.81 35.26
CA GLY A 341 25.06 12.74 34.91
C GLY A 341 23.98 12.80 35.99
N HIS A 342 22.87 13.44 35.66
CA HIS A 342 21.68 13.45 36.52
C HIS A 342 20.77 12.27 36.15
N GLN A 343 20.12 11.69 37.16
CA GLN A 343 19.08 10.68 36.98
C GLN A 343 17.97 10.92 38.01
N PHE A 344 16.82 11.36 37.52
CA PHE A 344 15.59 11.50 38.30
C PHE A 344 14.53 10.64 37.62
N ILE A 345 14.24 9.49 38.21
CA ILE A 345 13.22 8.54 37.72
C ILE A 345 12.01 8.65 38.63
#